data_AF-A0A8C7XRC8-F1
#
_entry.id   AF-A0A8C7XRC8-F1
#
_cell.length_a   1.000
_cell.length_b   1.000
_cell.length_c   1.000
_cell.angle_alpha   90.00
_cell.angle_beta   90.00
_cell.angle_gamma   90.00
#
_symmetry.space_group_name_H-M   'P 1'
#
loop_
_entity.id
_entity.type
_entity.pdbx_description
1 polymer ?
#
loop_
_entity_poly.entity_id
_entity_poly.type
_entity_poly.pdbx_seq_one_letter_code
_entity_poly.pdbx_strand_id
1 'polypeptide(L)'
;LYLPEVVRPPRNPELVARLERIKAKLANEEYDRMTRNVNAQEISRSGAFADFGREVRSVKAVMVTVFNFLVTVVAAFACSYMGSQYLFTETAARVISAVIAASVVGLAELYVLVRTMEGELGEP
;
A
#
# COMPACT_ATOMS: atom_id res chain seq x y z
N LEU A 1 -33.15 48.07 -38.56
CA LEU A 1 -33.45 46.63 -38.50
C LEU A 1 -34.02 46.34 -37.11
N TYR A 2 -35.34 46.21 -36.99
CA TYR A 2 -35.96 45.74 -35.75
C TYR A 2 -35.89 44.21 -35.77
N LEU A 3 -35.16 43.61 -34.82
CA LEU A 3 -35.13 42.17 -34.67
C LEU A 3 -36.36 41.73 -33.86
N PRO A 4 -37.12 40.73 -34.33
CA PRO A 4 -38.25 40.21 -33.56
C PRO A 4 -37.75 39.56 -32.26
N GLU A 5 -38.39 39.90 -31.16
CA GLU A 5 -38.11 39.33 -29.85
C GLU A 5 -38.51 37.86 -29.82
N VAL A 6 -37.54 36.98 -29.56
CA VAL A 6 -37.72 35.53 -29.58
C VAL A 6 -38.61 35.14 -28.40
N VAL A 7 -39.85 34.77 -28.70
CA VAL A 7 -40.81 34.23 -27.73
C VAL A 7 -40.27 32.89 -27.20
N ARG A 8 -39.77 32.89 -25.96
CA ARG A 8 -39.29 31.66 -25.32
C ARG A 8 -40.48 30.79 -24.93
N PRO A 9 -40.48 29.49 -25.27
CA PRO A 9 -41.55 28.59 -24.89
C PRO A 9 -41.68 28.49 -23.35
N PRO A 10 -42.90 28.25 -22.83
CA PRO A 10 -43.14 28.14 -21.39
C PRO A 10 -42.32 26.99 -20.80
N ARG A 11 -41.66 27.26 -19.68
CA ARG A 11 -40.80 26.27 -19.01
C ARG A 11 -41.63 25.12 -18.47
N ASN A 12 -41.29 23.91 -18.86
CA ASN A 12 -41.87 22.69 -18.31
C ASN A 12 -41.49 22.57 -16.81
N PRO A 13 -42.47 22.40 -15.89
CA PRO A 13 -42.22 22.37 -14.45
C PRO A 13 -41.28 21.24 -14.02
N GLU A 14 -41.27 20.10 -14.72
CA GLU A 14 -40.35 19.00 -14.42
C GLU A 14 -38.89 19.35 -14.69
N LEU A 15 -38.63 20.11 -15.77
CA LEU A 15 -37.27 20.54 -16.13
C LEU A 15 -36.75 21.59 -15.15
N VAL A 16 -37.62 22.45 -14.63
CA VAL A 16 -37.27 23.44 -13.59
C VAL A 16 -36.88 22.72 -12.30
N ALA A 17 -37.69 21.76 -11.86
CA ALA A 17 -37.39 20.96 -10.66
C ALA A 17 -36.07 20.18 -10.80
N ARG A 18 -35.77 19.63 -11.99
CA ARG A 18 -34.48 18.97 -12.24
C ARG A 18 -33.31 19.97 -12.20
N LEU A 19 -33.47 21.15 -12.80
CA LEU A 19 -32.45 22.19 -12.79
C LEU A 19 -32.14 22.69 -11.37
N GLU A 20 -33.17 22.86 -10.54
CA GLU A 20 -32.99 23.24 -9.14
C GLU A 20 -32.22 22.18 -8.35
N ARG A 21 -32.53 20.90 -8.53
CA ARG A 21 -31.76 19.79 -7.93
C ARG A 21 -30.31 19.78 -8.38
N ILE A 22 -30.04 19.98 -9.67
CA ILE A 22 -28.67 20.01 -10.21
C ILE A 22 -27.90 21.21 -9.66
N LYS A 23 -28.54 22.40 -9.60
CA LYS A 23 -27.94 23.60 -8.99
C LYS A 23 -27.62 23.39 -7.52
N ALA A 24 -28.53 22.79 -6.75
CA ALA A 24 -28.29 22.49 -5.35
C ALA A 24 -27.11 21.52 -5.18
N LYS A 25 -27.02 20.47 -6.02
CA LYS A 25 -25.90 19.52 -5.98
C LYS A 25 -24.55 20.19 -6.29
N LEU A 26 -24.49 21.00 -7.35
CA LEU A 26 -23.27 21.72 -7.73
C LEU A 26 -22.86 22.74 -6.66
N ALA A 27 -23.82 23.44 -6.06
CA ALA A 27 -23.55 24.37 -4.98
C ALA A 27 -22.99 23.65 -3.73
N ASN A 28 -23.50 22.46 -3.41
CA ASN A 28 -23.00 21.66 -2.29
C ASN A 28 -21.58 21.14 -2.55
N GLU A 29 -21.31 20.65 -3.77
CA GLU A 29 -19.97 20.20 -4.18
C GLU A 29 -18.94 21.34 -4.16
N GLU A 30 -19.33 22.54 -4.58
CA GLU A 30 -18.48 23.74 -4.50
C GLU A 30 -18.27 24.18 -3.03
N TYR A 31 -19.31 24.12 -2.20
CA TYR A 31 -19.21 24.39 -0.77
C TYR A 31 -18.24 23.42 -0.07
N ASP A 32 -18.35 22.12 -0.34
CA ASP A 32 -17.45 21.09 0.19
C ASP A 32 -16.01 21.33 -0.28
N ARG A 33 -15.82 21.72 -1.55
CA ARG A 33 -14.49 22.07 -2.10
C ARG A 33 -13.89 23.29 -1.40
N MET A 34 -14.67 24.34 -1.15
CA MET A 34 -14.20 25.55 -0.47
C MET A 34 -13.89 25.29 1.01
N THR A 35 -14.67 24.44 1.66
CA THR A 35 -14.53 24.16 3.10
C THR A 35 -13.59 23.00 3.44
N ARG A 36 -13.10 22.27 2.43
CA ARG A 36 -12.18 21.13 2.58
C ARG A 36 -10.95 21.43 3.44
N ASN A 37 -10.44 22.66 3.38
CA ASN A 37 -9.20 23.06 4.08
C ASN A 37 -9.44 23.53 5.53
N VAL A 38 -10.69 23.79 5.92
CA VAL A 38 -11.07 24.22 7.28
C VAL A 38 -11.71 23.09 8.07
N ASN A 39 -12.23 22.06 7.41
CA ASN A 39 -12.79 20.88 8.06
C ASN A 39 -11.68 19.90 8.49
N ALA A 40 -11.06 20.16 9.65
CA ALA A 40 -10.02 19.30 10.22
C ALA A 40 -10.44 17.81 10.35
N GLN A 41 -11.75 17.54 10.48
CA GLN A 41 -12.30 16.19 10.60
C GLN A 41 -12.35 15.42 9.27
N GLU A 42 -12.41 16.12 8.13
CA GLU A 42 -12.39 15.50 6.79
C GLU A 42 -10.96 15.38 6.25
N ILE A 43 -10.09 16.32 6.61
CA ILE A 43 -8.65 16.23 6.38
C ILE A 43 -8.06 15.01 7.11
N SER A 44 -8.50 14.73 8.35
CA SER A 44 -8.04 13.54 9.08
C SER A 44 -8.52 12.23 8.42
N ARG A 45 -9.74 12.21 7.86
CA ARG A 45 -10.32 11.03 7.21
C ARG A 45 -9.76 10.79 5.81
N SER A 46 -9.62 11.84 5.00
CA SER A 46 -9.07 11.76 3.64
C SER A 46 -7.53 11.62 3.65
N GLY A 47 -6.86 12.25 4.61
CA GLY A 47 -5.44 12.03 4.92
C GLY A 47 -5.17 10.60 5.36
N ALA A 48 -6.01 10.02 6.23
CA ALA A 48 -5.88 8.63 6.65
C ALA A 48 -6.02 7.62 5.50
N PHE A 49 -6.86 7.87 4.48
CA PHE A 49 -6.96 6.96 3.33
C PHE A 49 -5.78 7.08 2.36
N ALA A 50 -5.22 8.28 2.18
CA ALA A 50 -4.01 8.49 1.38
C ALA A 50 -2.76 7.91 2.08
N ASP A 51 -2.66 8.09 3.40
CA ASP A 51 -1.63 7.45 4.22
C ASP A 51 -1.82 5.94 4.27
N PHE A 52 -3.05 5.42 4.41
CA PHE A 52 -3.33 3.99 4.34
C PHE A 52 -2.94 3.39 2.99
N GLY A 53 -3.12 4.11 1.88
CA GLY A 53 -2.68 3.70 0.54
C GLY A 53 -1.15 3.64 0.37
N ARG A 54 -0.42 4.50 1.08
CA ARG A 54 1.05 4.49 1.14
C ARG A 54 1.55 3.42 2.12
N GLU A 55 0.87 3.26 3.24
CA GLU A 55 1.14 2.29 4.30
C GLU A 55 0.88 0.86 3.81
N VAL A 56 -0.17 0.60 3.04
CA VAL A 56 -0.34 -0.72 2.39
C VAL A 56 0.73 -1.03 1.36
N ARG A 57 1.39 -0.03 0.77
CA ARG A 57 2.53 -0.25 -0.14
C ARG A 57 3.80 -0.58 0.63
N SER A 58 4.07 0.10 1.75
CA SER A 58 5.21 -0.22 2.62
C SER A 58 5.01 -1.55 3.35
N VAL A 59 3.80 -1.84 3.84
CA VAL A 59 3.44 -3.13 4.45
C VAL A 59 3.60 -4.27 3.45
N LYS A 60 3.19 -4.08 2.18
CA LYS A 60 3.42 -5.08 1.14
C LYS A 60 4.91 -5.35 0.92
N ALA A 61 5.75 -4.32 0.89
CA ALA A 61 7.20 -4.49 0.73
C ALA A 61 7.81 -5.25 1.93
N VAL A 62 7.51 -4.83 3.16
CA VAL A 62 7.98 -5.50 4.38
C VAL A 62 7.51 -6.96 4.43
N MET A 63 6.25 -7.22 4.07
CA MET A 63 5.70 -8.58 4.05
C MET A 63 6.40 -9.48 3.03
N VAL A 64 6.71 -8.95 1.83
CA VAL A 64 7.49 -9.68 0.82
C VAL A 64 8.90 -9.99 1.32
N THR A 65 9.55 -9.04 2.00
CA THR A 65 10.90 -9.23 2.53
C THR A 65 10.94 -10.25 3.67
N VAL A 66 9.99 -10.20 4.60
CA VAL A 66 9.87 -11.22 5.67
C VAL A 66 9.59 -12.61 5.08
N PHE A 67 8.73 -12.68 4.06
CA PHE A 67 8.47 -13.93 3.37
C PHE A 67 9.73 -14.47 2.68
N ASN A 68 10.48 -13.61 1.98
CA ASN A 68 11.73 -13.98 1.33
C ASN A 68 12.75 -14.52 2.35
N PHE A 69 12.94 -13.82 3.48
CA PHE A 69 13.79 -14.27 4.58
C PHE A 69 13.40 -15.66 5.09
N LEU A 70 12.11 -15.89 5.36
CA LEU A 70 11.62 -17.18 5.85
C LEU A 70 11.87 -18.30 4.84
N VAL A 71 11.59 -18.03 3.55
CA VAL A 71 11.84 -18.98 2.47
C VAL A 71 13.33 -19.32 2.38
N THR A 72 14.23 -18.33 2.44
CA THR A 72 15.68 -18.59 2.37
C THR A 72 16.16 -19.42 3.55
N VAL A 73 15.74 -19.09 4.78
CA VAL A 73 16.15 -19.84 5.99
C VAL A 73 15.65 -21.28 5.96
N VAL A 74 14.37 -21.50 5.59
CA VAL A 74 13.79 -22.84 5.47
C VAL A 74 14.46 -23.63 4.36
N ALA A 75 14.71 -23.01 3.20
CA ALA A 75 15.41 -23.66 2.10
C ALA A 75 16.85 -24.03 2.49
N ALA A 76 17.59 -23.14 3.16
CA ALA A 76 18.95 -23.42 3.62
C ALA A 76 18.99 -24.60 4.61
N PHE A 77 18.03 -24.63 5.54
CA PHE A 77 17.89 -25.75 6.47
C PHE A 77 17.59 -27.06 5.74
N ALA A 78 16.58 -27.08 4.87
CA ALA A 78 16.18 -28.28 4.14
C ALA A 78 17.30 -28.80 3.22
N CYS A 79 17.94 -27.90 2.47
CA CYS A 79 19.07 -28.23 1.60
C CYS A 79 20.26 -28.77 2.39
N SER A 80 20.61 -28.16 3.53
CA SER A 80 21.71 -28.63 4.35
C SER A 80 21.39 -29.97 5.02
N TYR A 81 20.15 -30.18 5.48
CA TYR A 81 19.70 -31.45 6.04
C TYR A 81 19.71 -32.59 5.00
N MET A 82 19.19 -32.33 3.79
CA MET A 82 19.21 -33.30 2.69
C MET A 82 20.63 -33.53 2.16
N GLY A 83 21.45 -32.50 2.02
CA GLY A 83 22.83 -32.61 1.57
C GLY A 83 23.74 -33.31 2.58
N SER A 84 23.49 -33.08 3.87
CA SER A 84 24.17 -33.76 4.97
C SER A 84 23.94 -35.27 4.94
N GLN A 85 22.99 -35.79 4.17
CA GLN A 85 22.79 -37.23 4.07
C GLN A 85 24.00 -37.98 3.52
N TYR A 86 24.81 -37.30 2.70
CA TYR A 86 26.01 -37.87 2.08
C TYR A 86 27.26 -37.76 2.97
N LEU A 87 27.23 -36.92 4.01
CA LEU A 87 28.38 -36.65 4.89
C LEU A 87 28.23 -37.32 6.26
N PHE A 88 27.01 -37.36 6.80
CA PHE A 88 26.74 -37.87 8.13
C PHE A 88 25.63 -38.92 8.09
N THR A 89 25.84 -40.05 8.77
CA THR A 89 24.85 -41.13 8.90
C THR A 89 23.90 -40.91 10.08
N GLU A 90 24.40 -40.25 11.13
CA GLU A 90 23.68 -39.87 12.35
C GLU A 90 22.68 -38.74 12.09
N THR A 91 21.41 -38.95 12.49
CA THR A 91 20.34 -37.94 12.35
C THR A 91 20.62 -36.68 13.18
N ALA A 92 21.19 -36.84 14.37
CA ALA A 92 21.55 -35.72 15.24
C ALA A 92 22.58 -34.79 14.57
N ALA A 93 23.62 -35.37 13.96
CA ALA A 93 24.65 -34.61 13.24
C ALA A 93 24.07 -33.85 12.05
N ARG A 94 23.15 -34.47 11.29
CA ARG A 94 22.44 -33.85 10.15
C ARG A 94 21.62 -32.63 10.57
N VAL A 95 20.92 -32.72 11.69
CA VAL A 95 20.13 -31.59 12.22
C VAL A 95 21.07 -30.47 12.67
N ILE A 96 22.13 -30.79 13.41
CA ILE A 96 23.09 -29.79 13.91
C ILE A 96 23.76 -29.06 12.74
N SER A 97 24.21 -29.77 11.70
CA SER A 97 24.81 -29.13 10.52
C SER A 97 23.82 -28.23 9.79
N ALA A 98 22.56 -28.66 9.67
CA ALA A 98 21.51 -27.87 9.05
C ALA A 98 21.17 -26.60 9.82
N VAL A 99 21.11 -26.69 11.16
CA VAL A 99 20.90 -25.51 12.03
C VAL A 99 22.05 -24.53 11.91
N ILE A 100 23.31 -25.00 11.91
CA ILE A 100 24.49 -24.13 11.76
C ILE A 100 24.43 -23.40 10.41
N ALA A 101 24.20 -24.12 9.32
CA ALA A 101 24.11 -23.54 7.98
C ALA A 101 22.96 -22.52 7.88
N ALA A 102 21.76 -22.87 8.35
CA ALA A 102 20.61 -21.97 8.37
C ALA A 102 20.85 -20.72 9.22
N SER A 103 21.58 -20.83 10.34
CA SER A 103 21.92 -19.70 11.19
C SER A 103 22.84 -18.70 10.48
N VAL A 104 23.86 -19.19 9.76
CA VAL A 104 24.76 -18.32 8.98
C VAL A 104 23.98 -17.58 7.88
N VAL A 105 23.12 -18.29 7.15
CA VAL A 105 22.28 -17.69 6.11
C VAL A 105 21.32 -16.66 6.69
N GLY A 106 20.66 -16.97 7.81
CA GLY A 106 19.76 -16.04 8.49
C GLY A 106 20.46 -14.76 8.93
N LEU A 107 21.68 -14.86 9.46
CA LEU A 107 22.48 -13.68 9.82
C LEU A 107 22.90 -12.88 8.58
N ALA A 108 23.25 -13.54 7.48
CA ALA A 108 23.59 -12.87 6.22
C ALA A 108 22.40 -12.09 5.64
N GLU A 109 21.22 -12.72 5.58
CA GLU A 109 19.98 -12.08 5.11
C GLU A 109 19.56 -10.92 6.02
N LEU A 110 19.66 -11.10 7.35
CA LEU A 110 19.37 -10.02 8.32
C LEU A 110 20.32 -8.83 8.12
N TYR A 111 21.61 -9.09 7.91
CA TYR A 111 22.59 -8.05 7.64
C TYR A 111 22.28 -7.29 6.35
N VAL A 112 21.94 -7.99 5.27
CA VAL A 112 21.53 -7.36 4.00
C VAL A 112 20.27 -6.53 4.22
N LEU A 113 19.26 -7.04 4.92
CA LEU A 113 18.04 -6.32 5.23
C LEU A 113 18.32 -5.01 5.98
N VAL A 114 19.05 -5.08 7.09
CA VAL A 114 19.42 -3.90 7.89
C VAL A 114 20.15 -2.88 7.02
N ARG A 115 21.12 -3.33 6.22
CA ARG A 115 21.88 -2.45 5.33
C ARG A 115 21.02 -1.84 4.22
N THR A 116 20.04 -2.56 3.67
CA THR A 116 19.10 -1.99 2.68
C THR A 116 18.20 -0.92 3.29
N MET A 117 17.79 -1.09 4.55
CA MET A 117 17.00 -0.09 5.27
C MET A 117 17.82 1.15 5.64
N GLU A 118 19.08 0.97 6.06
CA GLU A 118 20.01 2.08 6.31
C GLU A 118 20.41 2.81 5.02
N GLY A 119 20.54 2.09 3.92
CA GLY A 119 20.83 2.64 2.59
C GLY A 119 19.70 3.50 2.01
N GLU A 120 18.43 3.16 2.27
CA GLU A 120 17.31 4.04 1.92
C GLU A 120 17.24 5.32 2.78
N LEU A 121 17.92 5.36 3.93
CA LEU A 121 18.04 6.53 4.82
C LEU A 121 19.30 7.37 4.55
N GLY A 122 20.18 6.91 3.66
CA GLY A 122 21.51 7.47 3.44
C GLY A 122 21.74 8.01 2.02
N GLU A 123 20.97 9.01 1.59
CA GLU A 123 21.41 10.21 0.83
C GLU A 123 20.23 11.21 0.64
N PRO A 124 20.49 12.52 0.46
CA PRO A 124 19.48 13.59 0.35
C PRO A 124 18.69 13.61 -0.98
#